data_AF-A0A9E3TVH4-F1
#
_entry.id   AF-A0A9E3TVH4-F1
#
_cell.length_a   1.000
_cell.length_b   1.000
_cell.length_c   1.000
_cell.angle_alpha   90.00
_cell.angle_beta   90.00
_cell.angle_gamma   90.00
#
_symmetry.space_group_name_H-M   'P 1'
#
loop_
_entity.id
_entity.type
_entity.pdbx_description
1 polymer ?
#
loop_
_entity_poly.entity_id
_entity_poly.type
_entity_poly.pdbx_seq_one_letter_code
_entity_poly.pdbx_strand_id
1 'polypeptide(L)' 'MSRADAAAAKLIWISKGSHKSRRDLRQIYRNSSAPDCQRIRDLAQQLQLERLLVEVLVESDEVS' A
#
# COMPACT_ATOMS: atom_id res chain seq x y z
N MET A 1 -14.24 6.00 4.90
CA MET A 1 -13.39 5.25 3.97
C MET A 1 -12.54 4.28 4.79
N SER A 2 -12.48 2.99 4.45
CA SER A 2 -11.70 2.04 5.25
C SER A 2 -10.19 2.22 5.00
N ARG A 3 -9.34 1.73 5.92
CA ARG A 3 -7.88 1.73 5.73
C ARG A 3 -7.48 0.90 4.50
N ALA A 4 -8.19 -0.19 4.25
CA ALA A 4 -7.97 -1.05 3.09
C ALA A 4 -8.26 -0.31 1.78
N ASP A 5 -9.38 0.42 1.70
CA ASP A 5 -9.72 1.23 0.52
C ASP A 5 -8.71 2.34 0.30
N ALA A 6 -8.25 2.98 1.39
CA ALA A 6 -7.21 4.00 1.31
C ALA A 6 -5.89 3.45 0.76
N ALA A 7 -5.46 2.28 1.24
CA ALA A 7 -4.27 1.60 0.74
C ALA A 7 -4.40 1.19 -0.73
N ALA A 8 -5.56 0.65 -1.14
CA ALA A 8 -5.83 0.32 -2.53
C ALA A 8 -5.78 1.55 -3.45
N ALA A 9 -6.34 2.67 -3.02
CA ALA A 9 -6.24 3.94 -3.74
C ALA A 9 -4.77 4.39 -3.87
N LYS A 10 -3.95 4.25 -2.81
CA LYS A 10 -2.51 4.56 -2.89
C LYS A 10 -1.80 3.64 -3.86
N LEU A 11 -2.06 2.34 -3.87
CA LEU A 11 -1.49 1.40 -4.83
C LEU A 11 -1.77 1.81 -6.28
N ILE A 12 -3.01 2.22 -6.59
CA ILE A 12 -3.39 2.73 -7.92
C ILE A 12 -2.62 4.01 -8.27
N TRP A 13 -2.39 4.91 -7.32
CA TRP A 13 -1.60 6.10 -7.59
C TRP A 13 -0.11 5.80 -7.78
N ILE A 14 0.44 4.84 -7.03
CA ILE A 14 1.82 4.40 -7.19
C ILE A 14 2.01 3.76 -8.56
N SER A 15 1.07 2.94 -9.04
CA SER A 15 1.14 2.34 -10.38
C SER A 15 1.09 3.40 -11.50
N LYS A 16 0.56 4.59 -11.20
CA LYS A 16 0.58 5.79 -12.07
C LYS A 16 1.80 6.70 -11.85
N GLY A 17 2.81 6.27 -11.08
CA GLY A 17 4.06 7.01 -10.86
C GLY A 17 4.09 7.92 -9.63
N SER A 18 3.09 7.86 -8.74
CA SER A 18 3.07 8.68 -7.52
C SER A 18 4.04 8.15 -6.46
N HIS A 19 5.18 8.83 -6.31
CA HIS A 19 6.16 8.52 -5.27
C HIS A 19 5.67 8.90 -3.87
N LYS A 20 4.93 10.01 -3.74
CA LYS A 20 4.33 10.44 -2.46
C LYS A 20 3.41 9.37 -1.88
N SER A 21 2.65 8.67 -2.74
CA SER A 21 1.74 7.62 -2.30
C SER A 21 2.44 6.38 -1.75
N ARG A 22 3.73 6.16 -2.04
CA ARG A 22 4.52 5.05 -1.47
C ARG A 22 4.69 5.21 0.04
N ARG A 23 5.09 6.40 0.48
CA ARG A 23 5.22 6.74 1.92
C ARG A 23 3.87 6.61 2.64
N ASP A 24 2.80 7.16 2.05
CA ASP A 24 1.45 7.07 2.62
C ASP A 24 1.00 5.61 2.76
N LEU A 25 1.24 4.77 1.74
CA LEU A 25 0.88 3.35 1.77
C LEU A 25 1.60 2.62 2.89
N ARG A 26 2.91 2.84 3.06
CA ARG A 26 3.67 2.24 4.17
C ARG A 26 3.12 2.64 5.53
N GLN A 27 2.80 3.92 5.72
CA GLN A 27 2.20 4.40 6.97
C GLN A 27 0.82 3.79 7.24
N ILE A 28 -0.03 3.69 6.22
CA ILE A 28 -1.34 3.04 6.35
C ILE A 28 -1.16 1.57 6.74
N TYR A 29 -0.27 0.85 6.06
CA TYR A 29 -0.04 -0.59 6.30
C TYR A 29 0.51 -0.85 7.71
N ARG A 30 1.51 -0.07 8.17
CA ARG A 30 2.08 -0.21 9.52
C ARG A 30 1.08 0.07 10.64
N ASN A 31 0.14 0.98 10.40
CA ASN A 31 -0.88 1.34 11.39
C ASN A 31 -2.17 0.51 11.26
N SER A 32 -2.21 -0.46 10.34
CA SER A 32 -3.37 -1.30 10.08
C SER A 32 -3.39 -2.53 11.00
N SER A 33 -4.59 -2.98 11.34
CA SER A 33 -4.78 -4.23 12.09
C SER A 33 -4.45 -5.44 11.21
N ALA A 34 -4.25 -6.63 11.80
CA ALA A 34 -4.01 -7.84 10.99
C ALA A 34 -5.16 -8.14 9.98
N PRO A 35 -6.45 -8.00 10.35
CA PRO A 35 -7.55 -8.10 9.38
C PRO A 35 -7.48 -7.07 8.25
N ASP A 36 -7.15 -5.81 8.57
CA ASP A 36 -6.99 -4.76 7.56
C ASP A 36 -5.81 -5.09 6.62
N CYS A 37 -4.68 -5.55 7.16
CA CYS A 37 -3.51 -5.96 6.38
C CYS A 37 -3.84 -7.11 5.42
N GLN A 38 -4.64 -8.08 5.85
CA GLN A 38 -5.11 -9.14 4.96
C GLN A 38 -6.00 -8.57 3.87
N ARG A 39 -6.96 -7.70 4.22
CA ARG A 39 -7.84 -7.07 3.24
C ARG A 39 -7.10 -6.19 2.22
N ILE A 40 -6.02 -5.52 2.65
CA ILE A 40 -5.13 -4.77 1.75
C ILE A 40 -4.46 -5.70 0.74
N ARG A 41 -3.98 -6.88 1.19
CA ARG A 41 -3.38 -7.87 0.29
C ARG A 41 -4.40 -8.43 -0.69
N ASP A 42 -5.61 -8.74 -0.23
CA ASP A 42 -6.69 -9.26 -1.09
C ASP A 42 -7.05 -8.22 -2.17
N LEU A 43 -7.18 -6.94 -1.80
CA LEU A 43 -7.44 -5.86 -2.76
C LEU A 43 -6.27 -5.66 -3.72
N ALA A 44 -5.02 -5.74 -3.25
CA ALA A 44 -3.85 -5.65 -4.11
C ALA A 44 -3.84 -6.79 -5.15
N GLN A 45 -4.16 -8.01 -4.76
CA GLN A 45 -4.27 -9.15 -5.66
C GLN A 45 -5.41 -8.99 -6.68
N GLN A 46 -6.59 -8.52 -6.24
CA GLN A 46 -7.72 -8.24 -7.14
C GLN A 46 -7.38 -7.17 -8.19
N LEU A 47 -6.53 -6.21 -7.84
CA LEU A 47 -6.07 -5.13 -8.71
C LEU A 47 -4.82 -5.50 -9.53
N GLN A 48 -4.27 -6.70 -9.37
CA GLN A 48 -2.99 -7.12 -9.98
C GLN A 48 -1.81 -6.20 -9.60
N LEU A 49 -1.81 -5.73 -8.35
CA LEU A 49 -0.80 -4.83 -7.76
C LEU A 49 -0.10 -5.48 -6.55
N GLU A 50 -0.23 -6.79 -6.36
CA GLU A 50 0.37 -7.50 -5.23
C GLU A 50 1.90 -7.39 -5.22
N ARG A 51 2.53 -7.48 -6.40
CA ARG A 51 3.97 -7.28 -6.53
C ARG A 51 4.37 -5.86 -6.13
N LEU A 52 3.61 -4.85 -6.57
CA LEU A 52 3.86 -3.46 -6.23
C LEU A 52 3.70 -3.21 -4.72
N LEU A 53 2.71 -3.85 -4.09
CA LEU A 53 2.55 -3.80 -2.63
C LEU A 53 3.80 -4.34 -1.93
N VAL A 54 4.30 -5.51 -2.32
CA VAL A 54 5.52 -6.09 -1.74
C VAL A 54 6.71 -5.16 -1.93
N GLU A 55 6.91 -4.67 -3.15
CA GLU A 55 8.00 -3.73 -3.47
C GLU A 55 7.96 -2.47 -2.61
N VAL A 56 6.78 -1.87 -2.41
CA VAL A 56 6.65 -0.66 -1.58
C VAL A 56 6.86 -0.93 -0.10
N LEU A 57 6.45 -2.11 0.40
CA LEU A 57 6.56 -2.45 1.82
C LEU A 57 7.99 -2.79 2.25
N VAL A 58 8.83 -3.26 1.32
CA VAL A 58 10.26 -3.52 1.59
C VAL A 58 11.16 -2.29 1.43
N GLU A 59 10.62 -1.17 0.95
CA GLU A 59 11.40 0.08 0.87
C GLU A 59 11.83 0.54 2.25
N SER A 60 13.14 0.75 2.41
CA SER A 60 13.69 1.43 3.57
C SER A 60 13.10 2.85 3.68
N ASP A 61 12.77 3.26 4.91
CA ASP A 61 12.47 4.66 5.22
C ASP A 61 13.74 5.50 5.32
N GLU A 62 14.72 5.26 4.46
CA GLU A 62 15.88 6.15 4.33
C GLU A 62 15.40 7.48 3.75
N VAL A 63 14.96 8.35 4.65
CA VAL A 63 14.88 9.78 4.45
C VAL A 63 16.31 10.28 4.61
N SER A 64 16.98 10.53 3.49
CA SER A 64 17.99 11.60 3.44
C SER A 64 17.30 12.95 3.45
#